data_AF-A0A0D8HL94-F1
#
_entry.id   AF-A0A0D8HL94-F1
#
_cell.length_a   1.000
_cell.length_b   1.000
_cell.length_c   1.000
_cell.angle_alpha   90.00
_cell.angle_beta   90.00
_cell.angle_gamma   90.00
#
_symmetry.space_group_name_H-M   'P 1'
#
loop_
_entity.id
_entity.type
_entity.pdbx_description
1 polymer ?
#
loop_
_entity_poly.entity_id
_entity_poly.type
_entity_poly.pdbx_seq_one_letter_code
_entity_poly.pdbx_strand_id
1 'polypeptide(L)'
;MHLEHVPGDQLLIDFAGDKVGIYSSPGASDPDYQASIFVATLAFSGKTFIWATRYQDVSCVIDATERALYFFGGVVGRLVPDNMAAAVTTAKGPKTALKLNNSFKEFANHLGTLIAPTRVRRPKDKARVEQMVGYVQRDILGRLRNQRFYSIAELNVALLDGINRLNNNKIGGQDFSREDRFVEFEANCLAPLPPHKFQFGIWSNARAGSNYHVKVAGNYYSVPYRLANSSLSAKATIDTIEIYEGSNCVAIHTRSMLSGKYATIEAHMPQNHLIYQRSTSIDGLMTQIKNIGPSAVSFAEVILDRVGPSTGLAIGSLAQIAEVAKLYGAQVCEQSCAYAIAIGSTKSSSLRSIAAKGLFDSEIGETPNLPCITTHDNIRGACYYGGMEDVI
;
A
#
# COMPACT_ATOMS: atom_id res chain seq x y z
N MET A 1 20.59 29.88 35.96
CA MET A 1 19.76 28.78 36.49
C MET A 1 20.23 27.52 35.77
N HIS A 2 20.97 26.67 36.47
CA HIS A 2 21.43 25.38 35.95
C HIS A 2 20.20 24.49 35.76
N LEU A 3 20.02 23.91 34.58
CA LEU A 3 18.99 22.90 34.35
C LEU A 3 19.58 21.57 34.83
N GLU A 4 19.17 21.11 35.99
CA GLU A 4 19.44 19.73 36.42
C GLU A 4 18.60 18.80 35.56
N HIS A 5 19.25 17.88 34.86
CA HIS A 5 18.59 16.83 34.11
C HIS A 5 18.53 15.57 34.97
N VAL A 6 17.42 14.86 34.93
CA VAL A 6 17.28 13.57 35.60
C VAL A 6 17.83 12.47 34.69
N PRO A 7 18.62 11.49 35.18
CA PRO A 7 19.08 10.37 34.37
C PRO A 7 17.92 9.61 33.71
N GLY A 8 18.02 9.33 32.41
CA GLY A 8 17.04 8.56 31.64
C GLY A 8 15.74 9.29 31.32
N ASP A 9 15.61 10.56 31.73
CA ASP A 9 14.36 11.30 31.58
C ASP A 9 14.23 11.94 30.19
N GLN A 10 15.29 12.46 29.59
CA GLN A 10 15.19 13.25 28.35
C GLN A 10 16.18 12.81 27.27
N LEU A 11 15.64 12.54 26.09
CA LEU A 11 16.42 12.45 24.85
C LEU A 11 16.13 13.67 23.98
N LEU A 12 17.18 14.46 23.73
CA LEU A 12 17.10 15.64 22.87
C LEU A 12 17.36 15.22 21.43
N ILE A 13 16.48 15.62 20.50
CA ILE A 13 16.51 15.18 19.11
C ILE A 13 16.53 16.39 18.18
N ASP A 14 17.49 16.43 17.25
CA ASP A 14 17.64 17.52 16.28
C ASP A 14 18.31 17.01 14.98
N PHE A 15 18.37 17.86 13.96
CA PHE A 15 19.23 17.68 12.80
C PHE A 15 20.37 18.69 12.80
N ALA A 16 21.57 18.25 12.42
CA ALA A 16 22.65 19.18 12.15
C ALA A 16 22.28 20.09 10.96
N GLY A 17 22.69 21.36 11.05
CA GLY A 17 22.51 22.31 9.96
C GLY A 17 23.34 21.97 8.72
N ASP A 18 24.54 21.42 8.94
CA ASP A 18 25.42 20.96 7.86
C ASP A 18 24.93 19.64 7.27
N LYS A 19 24.97 19.57 5.95
CA LYS A 19 24.66 18.35 5.18
C LYS A 19 25.93 17.77 4.59
N VAL A 20 25.89 16.47 4.27
CA VAL A 20 27.01 15.74 3.67
C VAL A 20 26.64 15.29 2.27
N GLY A 21 27.49 15.55 1.29
CA GLY A 21 27.27 15.14 -0.09
C GLY A 21 27.39 13.62 -0.26
N ILE A 22 26.40 13.04 -0.92
CA ILE A 22 26.43 11.67 -1.44
C ILE A 22 26.49 11.74 -2.96
N TYR A 23 27.52 11.12 -3.52
CA TYR A 23 27.85 11.15 -4.92
C TYR A 23 27.43 9.87 -5.61
N SER A 24 26.97 10.01 -6.84
CA SER A 24 26.49 8.89 -7.63
C SER A 24 27.69 8.19 -8.26
N SER A 25 27.68 6.85 -8.25
CA SER A 25 28.71 6.11 -8.98
C SER A 25 28.59 6.40 -10.49
N PRO A 26 29.70 6.45 -11.25
CA PRO A 26 29.64 6.64 -12.70
C PRO A 26 28.71 5.59 -13.35
N GLY A 27 27.67 6.05 -14.05
CA GLY A 27 26.67 5.19 -14.68
C GLY A 27 25.44 4.85 -13.83
N ALA A 28 25.37 5.32 -12.58
CA ALA A 28 24.16 5.22 -11.77
C ALA A 28 23.07 6.19 -12.27
N SER A 29 21.80 5.78 -12.16
CA SER A 29 20.65 6.61 -12.53
C SER A 29 20.29 7.66 -11.48
N ASP A 30 20.68 7.45 -10.22
CA ASP A 30 20.42 8.41 -9.15
C ASP A 30 21.34 9.63 -9.29
N PRO A 31 20.83 10.85 -9.07
CA PRO A 31 21.64 12.06 -9.03
C PRO A 31 22.29 12.26 -7.66
N ASP A 32 23.37 13.05 -7.64
CA ASP A 32 24.03 13.48 -6.40
C ASP A 32 23.03 14.18 -5.46
N TYR A 33 23.15 13.93 -4.16
CA TYR A 33 22.25 14.51 -3.17
C TYR A 33 22.96 14.83 -1.86
N GLN A 34 22.25 15.53 -0.98
CA GLN A 34 22.76 15.96 0.33
C GLN A 34 22.06 15.18 1.43
N ALA A 35 22.82 14.39 2.19
CA ALA A 35 22.34 13.68 3.37
C ALA A 35 22.21 14.63 4.57
N SER A 36 21.10 14.47 5.29
CA SER A 36 20.86 15.16 6.56
C SER A 36 21.39 14.32 7.72
N ILE A 37 21.90 14.98 8.75
CA ILE A 37 22.52 14.31 9.88
C ILE A 37 21.61 14.45 11.11
N PHE A 38 20.93 13.38 11.47
CA PHE A 38 20.15 13.26 12.69
C PHE A 38 21.08 13.17 13.90
N VAL A 39 20.76 13.89 14.97
CA VAL A 39 21.52 13.91 16.22
C VAL A 39 20.56 13.66 17.38
N ALA A 40 20.86 12.67 18.21
CA ALA A 40 20.13 12.38 19.43
C ALA A 40 21.09 12.37 20.62
N THR A 41 20.79 13.11 21.68
CA THR A 41 21.67 13.21 22.86
C THR A 41 20.90 13.06 24.16
N LEU A 42 21.36 12.17 25.03
CA LEU A 42 20.83 12.03 26.38
C LEU A 42 21.13 13.28 27.19
N ALA A 43 20.09 13.87 27.76
CA ALA A 43 20.22 15.15 28.44
C ALA A 43 20.97 15.04 29.77
N PHE A 44 21.16 13.86 30.38
CA PHE A 44 21.96 13.74 31.59
C PHE A 44 23.44 13.49 31.29
N SER A 45 23.79 12.34 30.70
CA SER A 45 25.18 11.96 30.39
C SER A 45 25.80 12.80 29.28
N GLY A 46 24.98 13.31 28.36
CA GLY A 46 25.45 13.90 27.11
C GLY A 46 25.94 12.87 26.10
N LYS A 47 25.71 11.56 26.32
CA LYS A 47 26.01 10.51 25.33
C LYS A 47 25.17 10.78 24.07
N THR A 48 25.85 10.78 22.93
CA THR A 48 25.27 11.21 21.65
C THR A 48 25.27 10.06 20.65
N PHE A 49 24.19 9.98 19.90
CA PHE A 49 24.01 9.15 18.73
C PHE A 49 23.80 10.04 17.50
N ILE A 50 24.29 9.59 16.35
CA ILE A 50 24.20 10.32 15.08
C ILE A 50 23.82 9.32 13.99
N TRP A 51 22.98 9.76 13.05
CA TRP A 51 22.58 8.94 11.91
C TRP A 51 22.36 9.79 10.66
N ALA A 52 22.88 9.37 9.52
CA ALA A 52 22.63 10.00 8.23
C ALA A 52 21.34 9.48 7.60
N THR A 53 20.49 10.39 7.14
CA THR A 53 19.25 10.11 6.41
C THR A 53 19.18 10.94 5.13
N ARG A 54 18.45 10.45 4.12
CA ARG A 54 18.25 11.22 2.88
C ARG A 54 17.32 12.41 3.09
N TYR A 55 16.28 12.22 3.88
CA TYR A 55 15.22 13.19 4.14
C TYR A 55 15.07 13.45 5.64
N GLN A 56 14.36 14.53 5.97
CA GLN A 56 14.00 14.91 7.35
C GLN A 56 12.50 14.75 7.58
N ASP A 57 11.86 13.83 6.84
CA ASP A 57 10.44 13.54 7.06
C ASP A 57 10.23 12.71 8.34
N VAL A 58 8.96 12.59 8.70
CA VAL A 58 8.49 11.92 9.92
C VAL A 58 8.99 10.48 10.02
N SER A 59 9.02 9.77 8.89
CA SER A 59 9.45 8.37 8.85
C SER A 59 10.93 8.25 9.16
N CYS A 60 11.75 9.15 8.60
CA CYS A 60 13.18 9.22 8.87
C CYS A 60 13.46 9.56 10.34
N VAL A 61 12.69 10.48 10.94
CA VAL A 61 12.87 10.85 12.35
C VAL A 61 12.50 9.71 13.29
N ILE A 62 11.39 9.01 13.02
CA ILE A 62 10.97 7.86 13.82
C ILE A 62 12.01 6.73 13.73
N ASP A 63 12.44 6.37 12.51
CA ASP A 63 13.48 5.33 12.30
C ASP A 63 14.80 5.71 12.99
N ALA A 64 15.26 6.95 12.82
CA ALA A 64 16.51 7.40 13.45
C ALA A 64 16.40 7.47 15.00
N THR A 65 15.22 7.85 15.53
CA THR A 65 14.98 7.85 16.97
C THR A 65 14.95 6.43 17.52
N GLU A 66 14.28 5.50 16.85
CA GLU A 66 14.27 4.09 17.24
C GLU A 66 15.71 3.52 17.27
N ARG A 67 16.51 3.78 16.22
CA ARG A 67 17.94 3.41 16.19
C ARG A 67 18.73 3.99 17.36
N ALA A 68 18.46 5.25 17.72
CA ALA A 68 19.10 5.88 18.87
C ALA A 68 18.75 5.17 20.19
N LEU A 69 17.49 4.82 20.41
CA LEU A 69 17.06 4.08 21.61
C LEU A 69 17.70 2.69 21.68
N TYR A 70 17.80 1.98 20.54
CA TYR A 70 18.56 0.73 20.47
C TYR A 70 20.05 0.92 20.78
N PHE A 71 20.66 2.01 20.31
CA PHE A 71 22.05 2.35 20.63
C PHE A 71 22.27 2.63 22.12
N PHE A 72 21.32 3.30 22.78
CA PHE A 72 21.38 3.54 24.23
C PHE A 72 20.97 2.30 25.04
N GLY A 73 20.32 1.31 24.44
CA GLY A 73 19.87 0.09 25.11
C GLY A 73 18.59 0.25 25.94
N GLY A 74 17.80 1.30 25.71
CA GLY A 74 16.58 1.54 26.48
C GLY A 74 15.77 2.76 26.02
N VAL A 75 14.59 2.93 26.61
CA VAL A 75 13.64 4.00 26.34
C VAL A 75 13.72 5.08 27.41
N VAL A 76 13.74 6.34 27.00
CA VAL A 76 13.72 7.50 27.90
C VAL A 76 12.29 7.89 28.30
N GLY A 77 12.14 8.61 29.42
CA GLY A 77 10.85 9.14 29.85
C GLY A 77 10.23 10.13 28.86
N ARG A 78 11.06 10.95 28.19
CA ARG A 78 10.62 12.02 27.30
C ARG A 78 11.53 12.18 26.08
N LEU A 79 10.91 12.19 24.91
CA LEU A 79 11.51 12.62 23.64
C LEU A 79 11.29 14.12 23.47
N VAL A 80 12.36 14.86 23.25
CA VAL A 80 12.36 16.32 23.10
C VAL A 80 12.86 16.66 21.69
N PRO A 81 11.98 16.59 20.66
CA PRO A 81 12.34 17.05 19.33
C PRO A 81 12.40 18.58 19.27
N ASP A 82 13.46 19.13 18.70
CA ASP A 82 13.55 20.57 18.45
C ASP A 82 12.88 20.93 17.11
N ASN A 83 11.97 21.90 17.16
CA ASN A 83 11.29 22.58 16.06
C ASN A 83 11.10 21.81 14.73
N MET A 84 10.64 20.55 14.78
CA MET A 84 10.33 19.82 13.56
C MET A 84 8.90 20.11 13.13
N ALA A 85 8.74 20.81 12.01
CA ALA A 85 7.49 20.83 11.26
C ALA A 85 6.98 19.41 10.94
N ALA A 86 7.84 18.38 10.98
CA ALA A 86 7.45 16.97 10.89
C ALA A 86 6.63 16.49 12.12
N ALA A 87 6.91 17.00 13.32
CA ALA A 87 6.17 16.65 14.54
C ALA A 87 4.87 17.46 14.71
N VAL A 88 4.70 18.57 13.96
CA VAL A 88 3.62 19.54 14.18
C VAL A 88 2.87 19.82 12.87
N THR A 89 1.60 19.42 12.80
CA THR A 89 0.71 19.91 11.73
C THR A 89 0.15 21.27 12.13
N THR A 90 0.49 22.32 11.38
CA THR A 90 -0.08 23.66 11.58
C THR A 90 -1.54 23.67 11.15
N ALA A 91 -2.46 23.71 12.10
CA ALA A 91 -3.84 24.09 11.81
C ALA A 91 -3.87 25.59 11.48
N LYS A 92 -4.50 25.97 10.36
CA LYS A 92 -4.83 27.38 10.06
C LYS A 92 -5.90 27.85 11.05
N GLY A 93 -5.54 28.65 12.06
CA GLY A 93 -6.50 29.30 12.96
C GLY A 93 -5.85 30.10 14.11
N PRO A 94 -6.58 31.04 14.76
CA PRO A 94 -5.99 32.07 15.63
C PRO A 94 -5.67 31.61 17.06
N LYS A 95 -5.83 30.32 17.38
CA LYS A 95 -5.50 29.70 18.68
C LYS A 95 -4.90 28.32 18.43
N THR A 96 -3.62 28.29 18.07
CA THR A 96 -2.94 27.08 17.57
C THR A 96 -2.55 26.14 18.70
N ALA A 97 -3.45 25.24 19.10
CA ALA A 97 -3.03 24.02 19.77
C ALA A 97 -2.15 23.22 18.79
N LEU A 98 -0.91 22.91 19.16
CA LEU A 98 -0.04 22.05 18.36
C LEU A 98 -0.73 20.69 18.18
N LYS A 99 -1.14 20.34 16.95
CA LYS A 99 -1.53 18.96 16.64
C LYS A 99 -0.27 18.17 16.34
N LEU A 100 0.11 17.35 17.32
CA LEU A 100 1.16 16.36 17.18
C LEU A 100 0.81 15.42 16.01
N ASN A 101 1.77 15.14 15.15
CA ASN A 101 1.58 14.22 14.03
C ASN A 101 1.10 12.85 14.54
N ASN A 102 0.04 12.28 13.94
CA ASN A 102 -0.54 11.00 14.37
C ASN A 102 0.53 9.90 14.48
N SER A 103 1.47 9.81 13.54
CA SER A 103 2.53 8.80 13.57
C SER A 103 3.47 8.97 14.77
N PHE A 104 3.77 10.20 15.18
CA PHE A 104 4.57 10.46 16.39
C PHE A 104 3.80 10.12 17.67
N LYS A 105 2.48 10.34 17.69
CA LYS A 105 1.63 9.97 18.83
C LYS A 105 1.61 8.46 19.00
N GLU A 106 1.43 7.72 17.91
CA GLU A 106 1.51 6.25 17.91
C GLU A 106 2.88 5.76 18.37
N PHE A 107 3.95 6.39 17.90
CA PHE A 107 5.32 6.05 18.30
C PHE A 107 5.56 6.28 19.79
N ALA A 108 5.11 7.41 20.33
CA ALA A 108 5.19 7.71 21.77
C ALA A 108 4.45 6.65 22.61
N ASN A 109 3.23 6.29 22.20
CA ASN A 109 2.44 5.26 22.86
C ASN A 109 3.10 3.88 22.79
N HIS A 110 3.68 3.52 21.64
CA HIS A 110 4.38 2.25 21.46
C HIS A 110 5.60 2.12 22.37
N LEU A 111 6.34 3.22 22.53
CA LEU A 111 7.50 3.28 23.43
C LEU A 111 7.13 3.46 24.91
N GLY A 112 5.90 3.89 25.22
CA GLY A 112 5.53 4.30 26.58
C GLY A 112 6.23 5.60 27.04
N THR A 113 6.59 6.48 26.10
CA THR A 113 7.31 7.74 26.35
C THR A 113 6.43 8.96 26.07
N LEU A 114 6.82 10.13 26.57
CA LEU A 114 6.16 11.39 26.28
C LEU A 114 6.91 12.18 25.22
N ILE A 115 6.21 12.81 24.29
CA ILE A 115 6.82 13.80 23.39
C ILE A 115 6.60 15.18 23.97
N ALA A 116 7.70 15.87 24.29
CA ALA A 116 7.70 17.21 24.85
C ALA A 116 8.49 18.16 23.94
N PRO A 117 7.86 18.74 22.90
CA PRO A 117 8.54 19.68 22.01
C PRO A 117 9.04 20.90 22.78
N THR A 118 10.19 21.43 22.38
CA THR A 118 10.72 22.69 22.92
C THR A 118 9.76 23.85 22.66
N ARG A 119 9.62 24.76 23.62
CA ARG A 119 8.74 25.93 23.45
C ARG A 119 9.37 26.93 22.49
N VAL A 120 8.65 27.27 21.42
CA VAL A 120 9.05 28.31 20.46
C VAL A 120 9.35 29.62 21.19
N ARG A 121 10.52 30.22 20.92
CA ARG A 121 11.01 31.51 21.47
C ARG A 121 11.41 31.52 22.97
N ARG A 122 11.86 30.39 23.54
CA ARG A 122 12.60 30.38 24.83
C ARG A 122 14.01 29.80 24.67
N PRO A 123 15.07 30.64 24.62
CA PRO A 123 16.45 30.20 24.33
C PRO A 123 17.05 29.19 25.32
N LYS A 124 16.54 29.12 26.55
CA LYS A 124 17.16 28.36 27.64
C LYS A 124 17.01 26.84 27.50
N ASP A 125 15.93 26.37 26.88
CA ASP A 125 15.67 24.93 26.70
C ASP A 125 16.53 24.33 25.56
N LYS A 126 17.15 25.20 24.74
CA LYS A 126 17.82 24.86 23.48
C LYS A 126 19.35 24.79 23.57
N ALA A 127 19.93 25.41 24.61
CA ALA A 127 21.38 25.62 24.70
C ALA A 127 22.20 24.32 24.70
N ARG A 128 21.72 23.25 25.33
CA ARG A 128 22.46 21.97 25.38
C ARG A 128 22.42 21.23 24.04
N VAL A 129 21.29 21.30 23.33
CA VAL A 129 21.15 20.72 21.98
C VAL A 129 22.06 21.45 21.01
N GLU A 130 22.00 22.78 20.98
CA GLU A 130 22.83 23.61 20.11
C GLU A 130 24.33 23.39 20.36
N GLN A 131 24.75 23.27 21.61
CA GLN A 131 26.14 22.95 21.94
C GLN A 131 26.54 21.58 21.40
N MET A 132 25.71 20.55 21.60
CA MET A 132 26.03 19.19 21.16
C MET A 132 26.02 19.06 19.64
N VAL A 133 25.05 19.65 18.95
CA VAL A 133 25.04 19.72 17.47
C VAL A 133 26.28 20.45 16.97
N GLY A 134 26.66 21.57 17.59
CA GLY A 134 27.88 22.30 17.24
C GLY A 134 29.17 21.52 17.53
N TYR A 135 29.19 20.60 18.50
CA TYR A 135 30.31 19.67 18.70
C TYR A 135 30.35 18.60 17.61
N VAL A 136 29.21 18.02 17.26
CA VAL A 136 29.09 17.03 16.17
C VAL A 136 29.58 17.61 14.85
N GLN A 137 29.12 18.81 14.49
CA GLN A 137 29.52 19.49 13.26
C GLN A 137 31.04 19.71 13.20
N ARG A 138 31.65 20.22 14.28
CA ARG A 138 33.09 20.52 14.30
C ARG A 138 33.97 19.28 14.40
N ASP A 139 33.66 18.35 15.30
CA ASP A 139 34.51 17.19 15.60
C ASP A 139 34.36 16.08 14.57
N ILE A 140 33.13 15.82 14.12
CA ILE A 140 32.84 14.68 13.25
C ILE A 140 32.75 15.16 11.81
N LEU A 141 31.77 16.01 11.48
CA LEU A 141 31.56 16.45 10.09
C LEU A 141 32.77 17.23 9.55
N GLY A 142 33.41 18.04 10.38
CA GLY A 142 34.62 18.77 10.03
C GLY A 142 35.80 17.86 9.62
N ARG A 143 35.87 16.62 10.12
CA ARG A 143 36.88 15.63 9.71
C ARG A 143 36.47 14.85 8.46
N LEU A 144 35.17 14.69 8.23
CA LEU A 144 34.63 14.01 7.05
C LEU A 144 34.52 14.94 5.82
N ARG A 145 34.69 16.26 5.97
CA ARG A 145 34.48 17.27 4.91
C ARG A 145 35.30 17.05 3.62
N ASN A 146 36.41 16.34 3.70
CA ASN A 146 37.30 16.06 2.56
C ASN A 146 37.12 14.64 1.99
N GLN A 147 36.18 13.86 2.54
CA GLN A 147 35.86 12.52 2.07
C GLN A 147 34.64 12.58 1.15
N ARG A 148 34.60 11.67 0.16
CA ARG A 148 33.45 11.50 -0.72
C ARG A 148 32.77 10.18 -0.38
N PHE A 149 31.46 10.23 -0.23
CA PHE A 149 30.63 9.06 0.04
C PHE A 149 29.74 8.78 -1.17
N TYR A 150 29.53 7.50 -1.47
CA TYR A 150 28.70 7.05 -2.58
C TYR A 150 27.38 6.45 -2.12
N SER A 151 27.20 6.29 -0.81
CA SER A 151 25.93 5.87 -0.21
C SER A 151 25.76 6.40 1.22
N ILE A 152 24.51 6.48 1.68
CA ILE A 152 24.20 6.77 3.09
C ILE A 152 24.76 5.69 4.02
N ALA A 153 24.80 4.43 3.59
CA ALA A 153 25.36 3.34 4.38
C ALA A 153 26.84 3.56 4.68
N GLU A 154 27.62 3.93 3.65
CA GLU A 154 29.04 4.26 3.78
C GLU A 154 29.25 5.46 4.73
N LEU A 155 28.45 6.52 4.58
CA LEU A 155 28.50 7.66 5.48
C LEU A 155 28.18 7.25 6.93
N ASN A 156 27.17 6.41 7.16
CA ASN A 156 26.83 5.94 8.50
C ASN A 156 27.95 5.11 9.15
N VAL A 157 28.70 4.32 8.37
CA VAL A 157 29.90 3.63 8.86
C VAL A 157 30.95 4.65 9.32
N ALA A 158 31.24 5.67 8.51
CA ALA A 158 32.22 6.70 8.87
C ALA A 158 31.79 7.55 10.08
N LEU A 159 30.48 7.76 10.26
CA LEU A 159 29.93 8.46 11.43
C LEU A 159 30.11 7.66 12.71
N LEU A 160 30.06 6.32 12.66
CA LEU A 160 30.19 5.46 13.84
C LEU A 160 31.53 5.67 14.56
N ASP A 161 32.63 5.79 13.81
CA ASP A 161 33.96 6.08 14.37
C ASP A 161 33.98 7.45 15.06
N GLY A 162 33.32 8.44 14.47
CA GLY A 162 33.15 9.77 15.04
C GLY A 162 32.36 9.74 16.35
N ILE A 163 31.25 9.00 16.38
CA ILE A 163 30.40 8.81 17.57
C ILE A 163 31.19 8.13 18.69
N ASN A 164 31.90 7.03 18.38
CA ASN A 164 32.70 6.29 19.34
C ASN A 164 33.76 7.19 19.97
N ARG A 165 34.48 7.97 19.17
CA ARG A 165 35.45 8.94 19.69
C ARG A 165 34.78 10.00 20.56
N LEU A 166 33.68 10.59 20.10
CA LEU A 166 32.98 11.66 20.84
C LEU A 166 32.51 11.20 22.22
N ASN A 167 31.97 9.98 22.31
CA ASN A 167 31.43 9.45 23.55
C ASN A 167 32.51 8.98 24.51
N ASN A 168 33.60 8.40 24.01
CA ASN A 168 34.71 7.87 24.84
C ASN A 168 35.78 8.91 25.19
N ASN A 169 35.83 10.05 24.50
CA ASN A 169 36.74 11.13 24.88
C ASN A 169 36.32 11.76 26.21
N LYS A 170 37.30 12.02 27.08
CA LYS A 170 37.10 12.78 28.31
C LYS A 170 36.44 14.13 28.00
N ILE A 171 35.47 14.50 28.82
CA ILE A 171 34.83 15.81 28.73
C ILE A 171 35.86 16.86 29.17
N GLY A 172 35.96 17.98 28.47
CA GLY A 172 36.98 19.01 28.76
C GLY A 172 36.95 19.45 30.23
N GLY A 173 38.07 19.28 30.93
CA GLY A 173 38.19 19.60 32.36
C GLY A 173 37.61 18.55 33.32
N GLN A 174 37.25 17.36 32.83
CA GLN A 174 36.75 16.24 33.64
C GLN A 174 37.59 14.98 33.39
N ASP A 175 37.60 14.07 34.37
CA ASP A 175 38.34 12.81 34.27
C ASP A 175 37.53 11.65 33.67
N PHE A 176 36.25 11.89 33.37
CA PHE A 176 35.34 10.92 32.79
C PHE A 176 34.87 11.35 31.40
N SER A 177 34.49 10.38 30.59
CA SER A 177 33.87 10.53 29.29
C SER A 177 32.34 10.56 29.39
N ARG A 178 31.66 10.79 28.25
CA ARG A 178 30.19 10.69 28.20
C ARG A 178 29.73 9.25 28.39
N GLU A 179 30.52 8.30 27.88
CA GLU A 179 30.29 6.86 28.04
C GLU A 179 30.36 6.46 29.51
N ASP A 180 31.42 6.87 30.22
CA ASP A 180 31.59 6.56 31.65
C ASP A 180 30.40 7.04 32.47
N ARG A 181 29.99 8.30 32.24
CA ARG A 181 28.84 8.90 32.92
C ARG A 181 27.52 8.19 32.59
N PHE A 182 27.37 7.69 31.37
CA PHE A 182 26.18 6.93 30.96
C PHE A 182 26.12 5.59 31.67
N VAL A 183 27.22 4.81 31.64
CA VAL A 183 27.30 3.48 32.24
C VAL A 183 27.09 3.57 33.75
N GLU A 184 27.72 4.54 34.42
CA GLU A 184 27.68 4.65 35.87
C GLU A 184 26.32 5.12 36.41
N PHE A 185 25.65 6.06 35.73
CA PHE A 185 24.52 6.78 36.32
C PHE A 185 23.21 6.75 35.53
N GLU A 186 23.21 6.38 34.24
CA GLU A 186 22.03 6.59 33.38
C GLU A 186 21.50 5.30 32.73
N ALA A 187 22.37 4.35 32.36
CA ALA A 187 21.97 3.14 31.66
C ALA A 187 20.86 2.35 32.38
N ASN A 188 20.99 2.20 33.71
CA ASN A 188 20.02 1.49 34.55
C ASN A 188 18.72 2.27 34.82
N CYS A 189 18.65 3.55 34.42
CA CYS A 189 17.46 4.39 34.56
C CYS A 189 16.56 4.35 33.32
N LEU A 190 17.02 3.75 32.21
CA LEU A 190 16.22 3.60 31.00
C LEU A 190 15.21 2.47 31.14
N ALA A 191 14.02 2.66 30.58
CA ALA A 191 13.03 1.61 30.47
C ALA A 191 13.44 0.57 29.41
N PRO A 192 12.96 -0.70 29.51
CA PRO A 192 13.27 -1.71 28.51
C PRO A 192 12.74 -1.33 27.13
N LEU A 193 13.44 -1.73 26.08
CA LEU A 193 12.98 -1.59 24.71
C LEU A 193 11.72 -2.45 24.46
N PRO A 194 10.77 -2.00 23.63
CA PRO A 194 9.63 -2.83 23.23
C PRO A 194 10.09 -4.13 22.55
N PRO A 195 9.31 -5.22 22.68
CA PRO A 195 9.67 -6.53 22.12
C PRO A 195 9.62 -6.56 20.58
N HIS A 196 8.90 -5.62 19.97
CA HIS A 196 8.77 -5.49 18.53
C HIS A 196 9.06 -4.05 18.11
N LYS A 197 9.62 -3.88 16.91
CA LYS A 197 9.87 -2.56 16.33
C LYS A 197 8.56 -1.84 16.02
N PHE A 198 8.62 -0.52 16.01
CA PHE A 198 7.48 0.30 15.63
C PHE A 198 7.20 0.17 14.12
N GLN A 199 5.96 -0.20 13.78
CA GLN A 199 5.52 -0.22 12.38
C GLN A 199 5.00 1.15 11.96
N PHE A 200 5.82 1.89 11.23
CA PHE A 200 5.42 3.19 10.67
C PHE A 200 4.29 3.04 9.65
N GLY A 201 3.28 3.89 9.76
CA GLY A 201 2.20 4.02 8.79
C GLY A 201 2.00 5.45 8.33
N ILE A 202 1.76 5.62 7.03
CA ILE A 202 1.44 6.90 6.41
C ILE A 202 -0.06 7.14 6.54
N TRP A 203 -0.42 8.21 7.25
CA TRP A 203 -1.81 8.62 7.42
C TRP A 203 -2.29 9.47 6.25
N SER A 204 -3.50 9.20 5.77
CA SER A 204 -4.17 9.96 4.72
C SER A 204 -5.67 10.08 5.01
N ASN A 205 -6.28 11.18 4.59
CA ASN A 205 -7.73 11.28 4.55
C ASN A 205 -8.25 10.56 3.31
N ALA A 206 -9.29 9.76 3.47
CA ALA A 206 -9.92 9.04 2.38
C ALA A 206 -11.44 9.18 2.45
N ARG A 207 -12.11 9.32 1.31
CA ARG A 207 -13.57 9.34 1.25
C ARG A 207 -14.05 8.05 0.60
N ALA A 208 -14.97 7.36 1.25
CA ALA A 208 -15.59 6.18 0.68
C ALA A 208 -16.50 6.59 -0.48
N GLY A 209 -16.34 5.95 -1.64
CA GLY A 209 -17.25 6.13 -2.76
C GLY A 209 -18.64 5.55 -2.49
N SER A 210 -19.57 5.80 -3.39
CA SER A 210 -20.89 5.16 -3.39
C SER A 210 -20.81 3.63 -3.51
N ASN A 211 -19.75 3.14 -4.12
CA ASN A 211 -19.39 1.72 -4.20
C ASN A 211 -18.64 1.22 -2.96
N TYR A 212 -18.69 1.92 -1.82
CA TYR A 212 -18.08 1.52 -0.54
C TYR A 212 -16.57 1.19 -0.61
N HIS A 213 -15.84 1.83 -1.52
CA HIS A 213 -14.37 1.73 -1.59
C HIS A 213 -13.69 3.07 -1.31
N VAL A 214 -12.56 3.02 -0.63
CA VAL A 214 -11.66 4.15 -0.40
C VAL A 214 -10.40 4.00 -1.24
N LYS A 215 -9.92 5.09 -1.84
CA LYS A 215 -8.65 5.10 -2.57
C LYS A 215 -7.50 5.41 -1.62
N VAL A 216 -6.57 4.47 -1.44
CA VAL A 216 -5.40 4.61 -0.56
C VAL A 216 -4.17 4.02 -1.25
N ALA A 217 -3.04 4.74 -1.23
CA ALA A 217 -1.79 4.29 -1.83
C ALA A 217 -1.90 3.76 -3.28
N GLY A 218 -2.80 4.36 -4.10
CA GLY A 218 -3.01 3.99 -5.50
C GLY A 218 -4.02 2.87 -5.77
N ASN A 219 -4.55 2.21 -4.73
CA ASN A 219 -5.53 1.12 -4.84
C ASN A 219 -6.85 1.46 -4.15
N TYR A 220 -7.88 0.64 -4.38
CA TYR A 220 -9.22 0.78 -3.83
C TYR A 220 -9.50 -0.33 -2.82
N TYR A 221 -9.81 0.04 -1.58
CA TYR A 221 -10.07 -0.91 -0.49
C TYR A 221 -11.49 -0.73 0.00
N SER A 222 -12.23 -1.83 0.14
CA SER A 222 -13.61 -1.78 0.63
C SER A 222 -13.71 -1.41 2.11
N VAL A 223 -14.80 -0.74 2.46
CA VAL A 223 -15.25 -0.50 3.84
C VAL A 223 -16.68 -1.01 4.00
N PRO A 224 -17.16 -1.30 5.22
CA PRO A 224 -18.56 -1.66 5.43
C PRO A 224 -19.52 -0.69 4.71
N TYR A 225 -20.47 -1.21 3.94
CA TYR A 225 -21.33 -0.41 3.05
C TYR A 225 -22.07 0.75 3.74
N ARG A 226 -22.30 0.65 5.05
CA ARG A 226 -22.91 1.72 5.87
C ARG A 226 -22.07 2.99 5.92
N LEU A 227 -20.77 2.87 5.67
CA LEU A 227 -19.80 3.96 5.62
C LEU A 227 -19.62 4.52 4.21
N ALA A 228 -20.44 4.11 3.23
CA ALA A 228 -20.40 4.69 1.90
C ALA A 228 -20.66 6.20 1.97
N ASN A 229 -19.91 6.97 1.17
CA ASN A 229 -19.92 8.44 1.17
C ASN A 229 -19.40 9.12 2.46
N SER A 230 -18.91 8.36 3.44
CA SER A 230 -18.29 8.91 4.65
C SER A 230 -16.84 9.31 4.42
N SER A 231 -16.39 10.32 5.18
CA SER A 231 -14.98 10.70 5.27
C SER A 231 -14.31 9.88 6.37
N LEU A 232 -13.22 9.21 6.03
CA LEU A 232 -12.48 8.27 6.86
C LEU A 232 -11.00 8.65 6.90
N SER A 233 -10.26 8.06 7.83
CA SER A 233 -8.80 8.14 7.86
C SER A 233 -8.23 6.77 7.50
N ALA A 234 -7.19 6.74 6.68
CA ALA A 234 -6.50 5.51 6.32
C ALA A 234 -5.03 5.61 6.72
N LYS A 235 -4.51 4.51 7.28
CA LYS A 235 -3.10 4.31 7.60
C LYS A 235 -2.54 3.23 6.69
N ALA A 236 -1.54 3.59 5.90
CA ALA A 236 -0.84 2.67 5.03
C ALA A 236 0.51 2.29 5.63
N THR A 237 0.64 1.04 6.09
CA THR A 237 1.93 0.45 6.50
C THR A 237 2.59 -0.22 5.28
N ILE A 238 3.70 -0.94 5.49
CA ILE A 238 4.36 -1.71 4.43
C ILE A 238 3.43 -2.83 3.92
N ASP A 239 2.74 -3.51 4.83
CA ASP A 239 2.02 -4.75 4.51
C ASP A 239 0.50 -4.59 4.59
N THR A 240 0.00 -3.56 5.27
CA THR A 240 -1.42 -3.40 5.56
C THR A 240 -1.94 -2.00 5.24
N ILE A 241 -3.23 -1.94 4.92
CA ILE A 241 -4.03 -0.73 4.88
C ILE A 241 -5.09 -0.85 5.96
N GLU A 242 -5.02 0.03 6.95
CA GLU A 242 -5.99 0.13 8.03
C GLU A 242 -6.88 1.36 7.79
N ILE A 243 -8.18 1.20 7.96
CA ILE A 243 -9.17 2.26 7.71
C ILE A 243 -9.94 2.53 9.00
N TYR A 244 -10.10 3.80 9.33
CA TYR A 244 -10.62 4.28 10.59
C TYR A 244 -11.79 5.26 10.40
N GLU A 245 -12.83 5.07 11.21
CA GLU A 245 -13.86 6.08 11.48
C GLU A 245 -13.58 6.70 12.86
N GLY A 246 -13.03 7.91 12.88
CA GLY A 246 -12.54 8.52 14.11
C GLY A 246 -11.37 7.71 14.70
N SER A 247 -11.56 7.12 15.87
CA SER A 247 -10.58 6.24 16.54
C SER A 247 -10.86 4.75 16.35
N ASN A 248 -11.96 4.38 15.71
CA ASN A 248 -12.36 2.99 15.54
C ASN A 248 -11.82 2.42 14.23
N CYS A 249 -11.09 1.30 14.28
CA CYS A 249 -10.62 0.60 13.08
C CYS A 249 -11.80 -0.18 12.48
N VAL A 250 -12.24 0.21 11.29
CA VAL A 250 -13.42 -0.36 10.63
C VAL A 250 -13.07 -1.42 9.57
N ALA A 251 -11.83 -1.41 9.07
CA ALA A 251 -11.36 -2.38 8.09
C ALA A 251 -9.83 -2.46 8.08
N ILE A 252 -9.30 -3.66 7.87
CA ILE A 252 -7.88 -3.93 7.66
C ILE A 252 -7.75 -4.77 6.40
N HIS A 253 -6.83 -4.39 5.51
CA HIS A 253 -6.54 -5.09 4.27
C HIS A 253 -5.06 -5.36 4.14
N THR A 254 -4.69 -6.43 3.44
CA THR A 254 -3.33 -6.59 2.92
C THR A 254 -3.08 -5.54 1.83
N ARG A 255 -1.95 -4.84 1.92
CA ARG A 255 -1.58 -3.80 0.96
C ARG A 255 -1.11 -4.43 -0.35
N SER A 256 -1.69 -3.96 -1.46
CA SER A 256 -1.20 -4.28 -2.81
C SER A 256 -0.19 -3.24 -3.27
N MET A 257 0.91 -3.69 -3.90
CA MET A 257 1.92 -2.81 -4.51
C MET A 257 1.63 -2.48 -5.98
N LEU A 258 0.66 -3.15 -6.60
CA LEU A 258 0.14 -2.77 -7.93
C LEU A 258 -0.67 -1.47 -7.83
N SER A 259 -1.02 -0.86 -8.95
CA SER A 259 -1.85 0.36 -8.99
C SER A 259 -3.23 0.05 -9.60
N GLY A 260 -4.27 0.70 -9.07
CA GLY A 260 -5.64 0.62 -9.60
C GLY A 260 -6.41 -0.67 -9.28
N LYS A 261 -5.91 -1.53 -8.39
CA LYS A 261 -6.60 -2.76 -7.98
C LYS A 261 -7.70 -2.48 -6.96
N TYR A 262 -8.74 -3.32 -6.97
CA TYR A 262 -9.80 -3.33 -5.98
C TYR A 262 -9.62 -4.53 -5.04
N ALA A 263 -9.57 -4.25 -3.74
CA ALA A 263 -9.56 -5.23 -2.68
C ALA A 263 -10.89 -5.16 -1.92
N THR A 264 -11.76 -6.14 -2.18
CA THR A 264 -13.11 -6.17 -1.63
C THR A 264 -13.27 -7.32 -0.65
N ILE A 265 -13.68 -7.01 0.58
CA ILE A 265 -14.05 -7.99 1.59
C ILE A 265 -15.56 -8.24 1.45
N GLU A 266 -15.97 -9.50 1.35
CA GLU A 266 -17.38 -9.88 1.14
C GLU A 266 -18.29 -9.33 2.24
N ALA A 267 -17.86 -9.38 3.50
CA ALA A 267 -18.60 -8.85 4.65
C ALA A 267 -18.88 -7.34 4.60
N HIS A 268 -18.18 -6.61 3.72
CA HIS A 268 -18.42 -5.18 3.53
C HIS A 268 -19.59 -4.88 2.58
N MET A 269 -20.00 -5.84 1.75
CA MET A 269 -21.05 -5.63 0.76
C MET A 269 -22.45 -5.63 1.38
N PRO A 270 -23.41 -4.85 0.82
CA PRO A 270 -24.81 -4.99 1.18
C PRO A 270 -25.39 -6.31 0.64
N GLN A 271 -26.43 -6.83 1.30
CA GLN A 271 -27.02 -8.13 0.97
C GLN A 271 -27.49 -8.24 -0.48
N ASN A 272 -28.04 -7.17 -1.05
CA ASN A 272 -28.48 -7.15 -2.46
C ASN A 272 -27.30 -7.29 -3.44
N HIS A 273 -26.14 -6.72 -3.13
CA HIS A 273 -24.93 -6.88 -3.94
C HIS A 273 -24.36 -8.30 -3.81
N LEU A 274 -24.42 -8.91 -2.62
CA LEU A 274 -24.01 -10.30 -2.43
C LEU A 274 -24.88 -11.25 -3.26
N ILE A 275 -26.20 -11.05 -3.22
CA ILE A 275 -27.15 -11.83 -4.02
C ILE A 275 -26.84 -11.65 -5.51
N TYR A 276 -26.65 -10.40 -5.95
CA TYR A 276 -26.32 -10.11 -7.35
C TYR A 276 -25.01 -10.76 -7.78
N GLN A 277 -23.92 -10.60 -7.02
CA GLN A 277 -22.61 -11.16 -7.32
C GLN A 277 -22.65 -12.69 -7.36
N ARG A 278 -23.29 -13.32 -6.38
CA ARG A 278 -23.48 -14.78 -6.36
C ARG A 278 -24.34 -15.24 -7.53
N SER A 279 -25.45 -14.57 -7.81
CA SER A 279 -26.35 -14.93 -8.91
C SER A 279 -25.76 -14.73 -10.32
N THR A 280 -24.76 -13.85 -10.45
CA THR A 280 -24.06 -13.54 -11.71
C THR A 280 -22.71 -14.27 -11.81
N SER A 281 -22.29 -14.96 -10.75
CA SER A 281 -21.16 -15.89 -10.80
C SER A 281 -21.51 -17.09 -11.68
N ILE A 282 -20.49 -17.79 -12.20
CA ILE A 282 -20.71 -18.97 -13.04
C ILE A 282 -21.51 -20.03 -12.28
N ASP A 283 -21.18 -20.30 -11.03
CA ASP A 283 -21.91 -21.27 -10.20
C ASP A 283 -23.38 -20.86 -9.99
N GLY A 284 -23.62 -19.57 -9.75
CA GLY A 284 -24.97 -19.03 -9.60
C GLY A 284 -25.79 -19.11 -10.89
N LEU A 285 -25.18 -18.77 -12.02
CA LEU A 285 -25.80 -18.88 -13.34
C LEU A 285 -26.06 -20.34 -13.72
N MET A 286 -25.11 -21.24 -13.46
CA MET A 286 -25.29 -22.68 -13.68
C MET A 286 -26.40 -23.26 -12.80
N THR A 287 -26.53 -22.79 -11.56
CA THR A 287 -27.66 -23.18 -10.68
C THR A 287 -29.00 -22.71 -11.26
N GLN A 288 -29.07 -21.50 -11.80
CA GLN A 288 -30.28 -21.01 -12.50
C GLN A 288 -30.58 -21.85 -13.74
N ILE A 289 -29.56 -22.18 -14.53
CA ILE A 289 -29.70 -22.96 -15.78
C ILE A 289 -30.15 -24.40 -15.49
N LYS A 290 -29.67 -25.02 -14.41
CA LYS A 290 -30.13 -26.34 -13.95
C LYS A 290 -31.63 -26.37 -13.66
N ASN A 291 -32.19 -25.27 -13.17
CA ASN A 291 -33.64 -25.16 -12.92
C ASN A 291 -34.46 -24.97 -14.21
N ILE A 292 -33.82 -24.66 -15.34
CA ILE A 292 -34.49 -24.54 -16.65
C ILE A 292 -34.71 -25.94 -17.23
N GLY A 293 -33.63 -26.73 -17.36
CA GLY A 293 -33.70 -28.09 -17.91
C GLY A 293 -32.35 -28.64 -18.41
N PRO A 294 -32.31 -29.94 -18.79
CA PRO A 294 -31.08 -30.64 -19.17
C PRO A 294 -30.43 -30.14 -20.47
N SER A 295 -31.22 -29.68 -21.45
CA SER A 295 -30.72 -29.16 -22.73
C SER A 295 -30.08 -27.78 -22.54
N ALA A 296 -30.62 -26.96 -21.64
CA ALA A 296 -30.01 -25.70 -21.25
C ALA A 296 -28.66 -25.91 -20.56
N VAL A 297 -28.54 -26.93 -19.70
CA VAL A 297 -27.26 -27.32 -19.06
C VAL A 297 -26.25 -27.78 -20.11
N SER A 298 -26.66 -28.69 -21.00
CA SER A 298 -25.78 -29.20 -22.08
C SER A 298 -25.28 -28.06 -22.98
N PHE A 299 -26.15 -27.10 -23.31
CA PHE A 299 -25.78 -25.93 -24.10
C PHE A 299 -24.80 -25.01 -23.36
N ALA A 300 -24.98 -24.83 -22.04
CA ALA A 300 -24.08 -24.06 -21.21
C ALA A 300 -22.69 -24.70 -21.11
N GLU A 301 -22.60 -26.03 -21.00
CA GLU A 301 -21.33 -26.78 -21.01
C GLU A 301 -20.60 -26.62 -22.34
N VAL A 302 -21.29 -26.74 -23.48
CA VAL A 302 -20.71 -26.49 -24.81
C VAL A 302 -20.14 -25.07 -24.93
N ILE A 303 -20.81 -24.08 -24.34
CA ILE A 303 -20.31 -22.69 -24.30
C ILE A 303 -19.05 -22.59 -23.43
N LEU A 304 -19.07 -23.20 -22.25
CA LEU A 304 -17.94 -23.16 -21.30
C LEU A 304 -16.70 -23.86 -21.86
N ASP A 305 -16.86 -24.99 -22.54
CA ASP A 305 -15.76 -25.71 -23.19
C ASP A 305 -15.13 -24.88 -24.32
N ARG A 306 -15.95 -24.15 -25.07
CA ARG A 306 -15.47 -23.29 -26.17
C ARG A 306 -14.77 -22.02 -25.70
N VAL A 307 -15.32 -21.35 -24.69
CA VAL A 307 -14.90 -19.99 -24.28
C VAL A 307 -13.98 -20.00 -23.05
N GLY A 308 -13.96 -21.09 -22.30
CA GLY A 308 -13.19 -21.27 -21.07
C GLY A 308 -13.94 -20.75 -19.82
N PRO A 309 -13.82 -21.44 -18.67
CA PRO A 309 -14.66 -21.25 -17.48
C PRO A 309 -14.33 -20.00 -16.66
N SER A 310 -13.45 -19.11 -17.10
CA SER A 310 -13.00 -17.95 -16.32
C SER A 310 -13.03 -16.63 -17.08
N THR A 311 -13.74 -16.58 -18.20
CA THR A 311 -13.80 -15.40 -19.08
C THR A 311 -15.09 -14.60 -18.85
N GLY A 312 -15.02 -13.27 -19.03
CA GLY A 312 -16.22 -12.41 -19.00
C GLY A 312 -17.25 -12.78 -20.10
N LEU A 313 -16.78 -13.39 -21.20
CA LEU A 313 -17.61 -13.93 -22.27
C LEU A 313 -18.46 -15.12 -21.81
N ALA A 314 -17.91 -16.01 -20.97
CA ALA A 314 -18.66 -17.12 -20.39
C ALA A 314 -19.79 -16.60 -19.50
N ILE A 315 -19.48 -15.67 -18.58
CA ILE A 315 -20.49 -15.04 -17.69
C ILE A 315 -21.60 -14.38 -18.52
N GLY A 316 -21.23 -13.58 -19.53
CA GLY A 316 -22.21 -12.92 -20.41
C GLY A 316 -23.08 -13.90 -21.19
N SER A 317 -22.52 -15.01 -21.67
CA SER A 317 -23.25 -16.02 -22.43
C SER A 317 -24.23 -16.81 -21.56
N LEU A 318 -23.80 -17.22 -20.36
CA LEU A 318 -24.67 -17.89 -19.38
C LEU A 318 -25.79 -16.97 -18.88
N ALA A 319 -25.48 -15.69 -18.66
CA ALA A 319 -26.47 -14.68 -18.28
C ALA A 319 -27.55 -14.51 -19.36
N GLN A 320 -27.20 -14.60 -20.64
CA GLN A 320 -28.18 -14.55 -21.74
C GLN A 320 -29.14 -15.74 -21.72
N ILE A 321 -28.68 -16.95 -21.39
CA ILE A 321 -29.56 -18.12 -21.24
C ILE A 321 -30.58 -17.87 -20.12
N ALA A 322 -30.10 -17.43 -18.95
CA ALA A 322 -30.95 -17.09 -17.82
C ALA A 322 -31.93 -15.93 -18.13
N GLU A 323 -31.51 -14.95 -18.94
CA GLU A 323 -32.36 -13.85 -19.41
C GLU A 323 -33.47 -14.35 -20.36
N VAL A 324 -33.15 -15.23 -21.31
CA VAL A 324 -34.15 -15.83 -22.22
C VAL A 324 -35.20 -16.61 -21.44
N ALA A 325 -34.80 -17.40 -20.43
CA ALA A 325 -35.75 -18.11 -19.57
C ALA A 325 -36.66 -17.18 -18.76
N LYS A 326 -36.16 -16.02 -18.31
CA LYS A 326 -36.99 -15.00 -17.63
C LYS A 326 -37.98 -14.33 -18.57
N LEU A 327 -37.60 -14.11 -19.84
CA LEU A 327 -38.44 -13.41 -20.81
C LEU A 327 -39.51 -14.30 -21.45
N TYR A 328 -39.16 -15.54 -21.81
CA TYR A 328 -40.02 -16.45 -22.58
C TYR A 328 -40.49 -17.67 -21.80
N GLY A 329 -40.04 -17.84 -20.55
CA GLY A 329 -40.33 -18.99 -19.71
C GLY A 329 -39.32 -20.14 -19.84
N ALA A 330 -39.25 -20.99 -18.82
CA ALA A 330 -38.28 -22.08 -18.74
C ALA A 330 -38.45 -23.11 -19.87
N GLN A 331 -39.69 -23.48 -20.19
CA GLN A 331 -40.00 -24.49 -21.21
C GLN A 331 -39.55 -24.04 -22.62
N VAL A 332 -39.85 -22.79 -22.99
CA VAL A 332 -39.45 -22.23 -24.29
C VAL A 332 -37.93 -22.11 -24.38
N CYS A 333 -37.26 -21.72 -23.28
CA CYS A 333 -35.80 -21.67 -23.23
C CYS A 333 -35.16 -23.05 -23.41
N GLU A 334 -35.72 -24.07 -22.76
CA GLU A 334 -35.24 -25.45 -22.85
C GLU A 334 -35.35 -26.00 -24.29
N GLN A 335 -36.51 -25.82 -24.93
CA GLN A 335 -36.72 -26.20 -26.34
C GLN A 335 -35.79 -25.42 -27.28
N SER A 336 -35.58 -24.14 -27.00
CA SER A 336 -34.66 -23.31 -27.78
C SER A 336 -33.20 -23.76 -27.65
N CYS A 337 -32.79 -24.22 -26.48
CA CYS A 337 -31.45 -24.77 -26.26
C CYS A 337 -31.28 -26.12 -26.98
N ALA A 338 -32.27 -27.01 -26.89
CA ALA A 338 -32.26 -28.29 -27.61
C ALA A 338 -32.14 -28.08 -29.13
N TYR A 339 -32.96 -27.18 -29.68
CA TYR A 339 -32.90 -26.82 -31.10
C TYR A 339 -31.56 -26.19 -31.48
N ALA A 340 -31.01 -25.29 -30.65
CA ALA A 340 -29.71 -24.67 -30.90
C ALA A 340 -28.57 -25.70 -30.97
N ILE A 341 -28.59 -26.72 -30.10
CA ILE A 341 -27.64 -27.84 -30.14
C ILE A 341 -27.83 -28.64 -31.43
N ALA A 342 -29.07 -28.96 -31.82
CA ALA A 342 -29.36 -29.77 -32.99
C ALA A 342 -28.88 -29.12 -34.31
N ILE A 343 -28.96 -27.79 -34.41
CA ILE A 343 -28.45 -27.04 -35.58
C ILE A 343 -26.95 -26.69 -35.48
N GLY A 344 -26.25 -27.16 -34.44
CA GLY A 344 -24.83 -26.87 -34.21
C GLY A 344 -24.52 -25.40 -33.86
N SER A 345 -25.51 -24.63 -33.42
CA SER A 345 -25.31 -23.25 -32.99
C SER A 345 -24.63 -23.24 -31.62
N THR A 346 -23.54 -22.49 -31.48
CA THR A 346 -22.77 -22.38 -30.22
C THR A 346 -22.79 -20.97 -29.64
N LYS A 347 -23.64 -20.09 -30.18
CA LYS A 347 -23.75 -18.68 -29.79
C LYS A 347 -25.01 -18.46 -28.95
N SER A 348 -24.84 -17.96 -27.74
CA SER A 348 -25.95 -17.59 -26.84
C SER A 348 -26.85 -16.49 -27.41
N SER A 349 -26.32 -15.61 -28.28
CA SER A 349 -27.09 -14.55 -28.93
C SER A 349 -28.18 -15.07 -29.87
N SER A 350 -28.04 -16.29 -30.40
CA SER A 350 -29.03 -16.93 -31.27
C SER A 350 -30.28 -17.38 -30.49
N LEU A 351 -30.15 -17.66 -29.18
CA LEU A 351 -31.24 -18.19 -28.35
C LEU A 351 -32.44 -17.24 -28.30
N ARG A 352 -32.21 -15.92 -28.21
CA ARG A 352 -33.30 -14.95 -28.21
C ARG A 352 -34.10 -15.00 -29.52
N SER A 353 -33.44 -15.17 -30.66
CA SER A 353 -34.15 -15.28 -31.95
C SER A 353 -34.88 -16.62 -32.10
N ILE A 354 -34.31 -17.71 -31.60
CA ILE A 354 -34.94 -19.04 -31.63
C ILE A 354 -36.21 -19.02 -30.77
N ALA A 355 -36.13 -18.48 -29.56
CA ALA A 355 -37.24 -18.35 -28.63
C ALA A 355 -38.34 -17.41 -29.15
N ALA A 356 -37.96 -16.23 -29.67
CA ALA A 356 -38.93 -15.23 -30.15
C ALA A 356 -39.71 -15.68 -31.39
N LYS A 357 -39.09 -16.50 -32.25
CA LYS A 357 -39.70 -16.98 -33.51
C LYS A 357 -40.29 -18.38 -33.41
N GLY A 358 -40.17 -19.06 -32.26
CA GLY A 358 -40.63 -20.44 -32.10
C GLY A 358 -39.98 -21.42 -33.08
N LEU A 359 -38.70 -21.24 -33.42
CA LEU A 359 -38.07 -22.04 -34.49
C LEU A 359 -37.97 -23.54 -34.16
N PHE A 360 -38.13 -23.90 -32.89
CA PHE A 360 -38.17 -25.29 -32.42
C PHE A 360 -39.49 -26.01 -32.76
N ASP A 361 -40.54 -25.29 -33.17
CA ASP A 361 -41.82 -25.87 -33.61
C ASP A 361 -41.79 -26.28 -35.09
N SER A 362 -40.79 -25.82 -35.84
CA SER A 362 -40.53 -26.26 -37.21
C SER A 362 -39.79 -27.60 -37.17
N GLU A 363 -40.23 -28.60 -37.93
CA GLU A 363 -39.46 -29.83 -38.13
C GLU A 363 -38.03 -29.43 -38.57
N ILE A 364 -37.02 -29.98 -37.89
CA ILE A 364 -35.64 -29.89 -38.36
C ILE A 364 -35.62 -30.66 -39.66
N GLY A 365 -35.90 -29.96 -40.76
CA GLY A 365 -35.93 -30.56 -42.08
C GLY A 365 -34.64 -31.33 -42.27
N GLU A 366 -34.77 -32.59 -42.70
CA GLU A 366 -33.68 -33.36 -43.27
C GLU A 366 -32.81 -32.40 -44.09
N THR A 367 -31.50 -32.45 -43.86
CA THR A 367 -30.51 -31.74 -44.67
C THR A 367 -31.01 -31.72 -46.11
N PRO A 368 -31.27 -30.55 -46.73
CA PRO A 368 -31.67 -30.56 -48.12
C PRO A 368 -30.58 -31.32 -48.83
N ASN A 369 -30.94 -32.46 -49.40
CA ASN A 369 -30.07 -33.22 -50.28
C ASN A 369 -29.86 -32.30 -51.47
N LEU A 370 -28.88 -31.41 -51.35
CA LEU A 370 -28.49 -30.49 -52.37
C LEU A 370 -28.21 -31.37 -53.58
N PRO A 371 -28.99 -31.27 -54.67
CA PRO A 371 -28.62 -31.99 -55.87
C PRO A 371 -27.19 -31.59 -56.17
N CYS A 372 -26.32 -32.60 -56.30
CA CYS A 372 -24.96 -32.43 -56.79
C CYS A 372 -25.04 -31.46 -57.97
N ILE A 373 -24.40 -30.30 -57.85
CA ILE A 373 -24.40 -29.30 -58.90
C ILE A 373 -23.79 -30.00 -60.11
N THR A 374 -24.63 -30.41 -61.05
CA THR A 374 -24.20 -30.88 -62.35
C THR A 374 -23.39 -29.74 -62.96
N THR A 375 -22.13 -30.03 -63.26
CA THR A 375 -21.18 -29.12 -63.89
C THR A 375 -21.84 -28.44 -65.09
N HIS A 376 -22.11 -27.14 -64.97
CA HIS A 376 -22.52 -26.30 -66.10
C HIS A 376 -21.28 -25.58 -66.66
N ASP A 377 -21.18 -25.48 -67.99
CA ASP A 377 -20.07 -24.85 -68.74
C ASP A 377 -19.76 -23.38 -68.37
N ASN A 378 -20.61 -22.74 -67.56
CA ASN A 378 -20.42 -21.35 -67.11
C ASN A 378 -19.73 -21.21 -65.74
N ILE A 379 -19.36 -22.31 -65.08
CA ILE A 379 -18.59 -22.26 -63.83
C ILE A 379 -17.10 -22.27 -64.16
N ARG A 380 -16.48 -21.08 -64.15
CA ARG A 380 -15.03 -20.94 -64.36
C ARG A 380 -14.28 -21.25 -63.06
N GLY A 381 -13.45 -22.28 -63.08
CA GLY A 381 -12.65 -22.73 -61.93
C GLY A 381 -11.55 -21.74 -61.53
N ALA A 382 -10.95 -21.98 -60.36
CA ALA A 382 -9.91 -21.14 -59.74
C ALA A 382 -8.71 -20.84 -60.66
N CYS A 383 -8.45 -21.68 -61.65
CA CYS A 383 -7.41 -21.48 -62.67
C CYS A 383 -7.63 -20.24 -63.57
N TYR A 384 -8.86 -19.70 -63.65
CA TYR A 384 -9.17 -18.49 -64.42
C TYR A 384 -8.67 -17.19 -63.75
N TYR A 385 -8.48 -17.20 -62.42
CA TYR A 385 -8.05 -16.04 -61.64
C TYR A 385 -6.55 -16.08 -61.26
N GLY A 386 -5.72 -16.72 -62.10
CA GLY A 386 -4.28 -16.45 -62.14
C GLY A 386 -3.47 -16.85 -60.91
N GLY A 387 -3.60 -18.09 -60.43
CA GLY A 387 -2.60 -18.71 -59.56
C GLY A 387 -1.69 -19.62 -60.37
N MET A 388 -0.47 -19.18 -60.69
CA MET A 388 0.62 -20.03 -61.18
C MET A 388 1.12 -20.92 -60.02
N GLU A 389 0.86 -22.22 -60.11
CA GLU A 389 1.82 -23.29 -59.73
C GLU A 389 2.78 -23.41 -60.95
N ASP A 390 4.11 -23.48 -60.88
CA ASP A 390 5.07 -24.00 -59.92
C ASP A 390 6.42 -23.29 -60.14
N VAL A 391 7.38 -23.37 -59.20
CA VAL A 391 8.75 -23.87 -59.44
C VAL A 391 9.42 -24.18 -58.08
N ILE A 392 9.72 -25.48 -57.89
CA ILE A 392 10.90 -26.14 -57.25
C ILE A 392 11.52 -25.48 -56.01
#